data_AF-A0A924C3V1-F1
#
_entry.id   AF-A0A924C3V1-F1
#
_cell.length_a   1.000
_cell.length_b   1.000
_cell.length_c   1.000
_cell.angle_alpha   90.00
_cell.angle_beta   90.00
_cell.angle_gamma   90.00
#
_symmetry.space_group_name_H-M   'P 1'
#
loop_
_entity.id
_entity.type
_entity.pdbx_description
1 polymer ?
#
loop_
_entity_poly.entity_id
_entity_poly.type
_entity_poly.pdbx_seq_one_letter_code
_entity_poly.pdbx_strand_id
1 'polypeptide(L)'
;MFQLGKTIVSEDILQKDFVCNLSACRGACCVDGDAGAPLTADETKILEQIYPKIKPFLRKEGIAAIEQAGTWVTGSEQDLETPL
;
A
#
# COMPACT_ATOMS: atom_id res chain seq x y z
N MET A 1 -1.62 22.76 -20.92
CA MET A 1 -0.95 21.83 -21.87
C MET A 1 -0.19 22.68 -22.87
N PHE A 2 1.02 22.30 -23.27
CA PHE A 2 1.86 23.05 -24.22
C PHE A 2 2.30 22.17 -25.41
N GLN A 3 2.59 22.80 -26.54
CA GLN A 3 2.90 22.10 -27.80
C GLN A 3 4.40 22.11 -28.09
N LEU A 4 4.96 20.94 -28.42
CA LEU A 4 6.31 20.77 -28.94
C LEU A 4 6.24 20.11 -30.31
N GLY A 5 6.50 20.88 -31.37
CA GLY A 5 6.35 20.40 -32.75
C GLY A 5 4.91 19.98 -33.05
N LYS A 6 4.68 18.68 -33.28
CA LYS A 6 3.35 18.09 -33.51
C LYS A 6 2.77 17.36 -32.29
N THR A 7 3.42 17.46 -31.13
CA THR A 7 3.03 16.74 -29.91
C THR A 7 2.44 17.71 -28.89
N ILE A 8 1.30 17.35 -28.30
CA ILE A 8 0.69 18.06 -27.17
C ILE A 8 1.18 17.41 -25.88
N VAL A 9 1.76 18.22 -25.00
CA VAL A 9 2.35 17.78 -23.72
C VAL A 9 1.54 18.37 -22.57
N SER A 10 1.23 17.56 -21.56
CA SER A 10 0.55 18.05 -20.36
C SER A 10 1.48 18.96 -19.54
N GLU A 11 0.94 20.04 -18.98
CA GLU A 11 1.69 20.89 -18.03
C GLU A 11 1.97 20.17 -16.72
N ASP A 12 1.26 19.07 -16.45
CA ASP A 12 1.52 18.17 -15.33
C ASP A 12 2.98 17.74 -15.26
N ILE A 13 3.68 17.64 -16.40
CA ILE A 13 5.11 17.26 -16.42
C ILE A 13 6.02 18.31 -15.75
N LEU A 14 5.56 19.56 -15.63
CA LEU A 14 6.29 20.65 -14.99
C LEU A 14 5.81 20.87 -13.54
N GLN A 15 4.59 20.44 -13.23
CA GLN A 15 3.92 20.73 -11.95
C GLN A 15 3.94 19.55 -10.98
N LYS A 16 3.99 18.31 -11.49
CA LYS A 16 3.94 17.10 -10.68
C LYS A 16 5.31 16.44 -10.65
N ASP A 17 5.82 16.25 -9.44
CA ASP A 17 7.02 15.46 -9.22
C ASP A 17 6.73 13.98 -9.52
N PHE A 18 7.47 13.41 -10.48
CA PHE A 18 7.37 11.98 -10.85
C PHE A 18 8.15 11.05 -9.92
N VAL A 19 8.92 11.60 -8.98
CA VAL A 19 9.80 10.87 -8.06
C VAL A 19 9.72 11.47 -6.67
N CYS A 20 10.01 10.67 -5.64
CA CYS A 20 9.95 11.11 -4.25
C CYS A 20 10.92 12.28 -3.99
N ASN A 21 10.38 13.38 -3.43
CA ASN A 21 11.18 14.49 -2.94
C ASN A 21 11.70 14.18 -1.52
N LEU A 22 12.84 13.48 -1.46
CA LEU A 22 13.46 13.02 -0.21
C LEU A 22 13.80 14.16 0.76
N SER A 23 14.11 15.35 0.26
CA SER A 23 14.38 16.52 1.11
C SER A 23 13.11 17.02 1.80
N ALA A 24 11.95 16.89 1.16
CA ALA A 24 10.66 17.28 1.72
C ALA A 24 10.13 16.23 2.70
N CYS A 25 10.11 14.94 2.30
CA CYS A 25 9.53 13.88 3.12
C CYS A 25 10.49 13.29 4.15
N ARG A 26 11.81 13.48 3.99
CA ARG A 26 12.87 12.89 4.84
C ARG A 26 12.76 11.37 5.02
N GLY A 27 12.21 10.68 4.02
CA GLY A 27 12.00 9.25 4.06
C GLY A 27 10.77 8.78 4.84
N ALA A 28 9.92 9.70 5.34
CA ALA A 28 8.69 9.35 6.07
C ALA A 28 7.82 8.36 5.27
N CYS A 29 7.54 8.65 4.00
CA CYS A 29 6.76 7.77 3.13
C CYS A 29 7.41 6.40 2.83
N CYS A 30 8.73 6.27 3.03
CA CYS A 30 9.43 4.99 2.87
C CYS A 30 9.36 4.15 4.14
N VAL A 31 9.36 4.79 5.31
CA VAL A 31 9.21 4.12 6.62
C VAL A 31 7.74 3.76 6.88
N ASP A 32 6.81 4.66 6.56
CA ASP A 32 5.36 4.41 6.65
C ASP A 32 4.91 3.34 5.64
N GLY A 33 5.67 3.16 4.54
CA GLY A 33 5.40 2.16 3.50
C GLY A 33 5.92 0.76 3.80
N ASP A 34 6.68 0.59 4.89
CA ASP A 34 7.13 -0.72 5.40
C ASP A 34 6.06 -1.38 6.29
N ALA A 35 4.95 -0.70 6.53
CA ALA A 35 3.79 -1.16 7.29
C ALA A 35 2.74 -1.81 6.39
N GLY A 36 1.86 -2.61 6.98
CA GLY A 36 0.73 -3.21 6.29
C GLY A 36 -0.31 -2.15 5.88
N ALA A 37 -1.31 -2.55 5.09
CA ALA A 37 -2.47 -1.70 4.87
C ALA A 37 -3.22 -1.54 6.21
N PRO A 38 -3.48 -0.30 6.69
CA PRO A 38 -4.14 -0.08 7.97
C PRO A 38 -5.59 -0.57 7.94
N LEU A 39 -6.07 -1.07 9.09
CA LEU A 39 -7.36 -1.71 9.26
C LEU A 39 -8.10 -1.15 10.48
N THR A 40 -9.42 -1.10 10.37
CA THR A 40 -10.32 -0.95 11.50
C THR A 40 -10.60 -2.30 12.17
N ALA A 41 -11.06 -2.28 13.42
CA ALA A 41 -11.43 -3.49 14.16
C ALA A 41 -12.62 -4.27 13.56
N ASP A 42 -13.39 -3.66 12.66
CA ASP A 42 -14.46 -4.35 11.93
C ASP A 42 -13.94 -4.97 10.62
N GLU A 43 -12.98 -4.33 9.95
CA GLU A 43 -12.31 -4.91 8.78
C GLU A 43 -11.53 -6.17 9.12
N THR A 44 -10.92 -6.27 10.30
CA THR A 44 -10.23 -7.50 10.73
C THR A 44 -11.14 -8.72 10.75
N LYS A 45 -12.37 -8.58 11.28
CA LYS A 45 -13.38 -9.65 11.31
C LYS A 45 -13.84 -10.03 9.90
N ILE A 46 -13.97 -9.05 9.02
CA ILE A 46 -14.34 -9.28 7.61
C ILE A 46 -13.24 -10.09 6.94
N LEU A 47 -11.96 -9.72 7.13
CA LEU A 47 -10.82 -10.42 6.54
C LEU A 47 -10.74 -11.88 7.00
N GLU A 48 -10.95 -12.15 8.28
CA GLU A 48 -11.05 -13.52 8.82
C GLU A 48 -12.15 -14.32 8.14
N GLN A 49 -13.32 -13.72 7.96
CA GLN A 49 -14.48 -14.38 7.36
C GLN A 49 -14.30 -14.65 5.85
N ILE A 50 -13.70 -13.70 5.11
CA ILE A 50 -13.57 -13.81 3.65
C ILE A 50 -12.32 -14.58 3.23
N TYR A 51 -11.30 -14.73 4.09
CA TYR A 51 -10.04 -15.37 3.74
C TYR A 51 -10.19 -16.70 2.99
N PRO A 52 -11.05 -17.65 3.40
CA PRO A 52 -11.24 -18.90 2.65
C PRO A 52 -11.76 -18.70 1.22
N LYS A 53 -12.52 -17.63 0.97
CA LYS A 53 -13.07 -17.30 -0.34
C LYS A 53 -12.04 -16.60 -1.23
N ILE A 54 -11.19 -15.75 -0.64
CA ILE A 54 -10.20 -14.96 -1.40
C ILE A 54 -8.85 -15.69 -1.56
N LYS A 55 -8.53 -16.65 -0.69
CA LYS A 55 -7.26 -17.40 -0.70
C LYS A 55 -6.86 -17.93 -2.09
N PRO A 56 -7.74 -18.51 -2.92
CA PRO A 56 -7.36 -18.99 -4.25
C PRO A 56 -6.89 -17.91 -5.22
N PHE A 57 -7.18 -16.63 -4.94
CA PHE A 57 -6.83 -15.48 -5.78
C PHE A 57 -5.57 -14.76 -5.28
N LEU A 58 -5.02 -15.14 -4.13
CA LEU A 58 -3.84 -14.52 -3.55
C LEU A 58 -2.56 -15.15 -4.13
N ARG A 59 -1.50 -14.34 -4.15
CA ARG A 59 -0.14 -14.80 -4.45
C ARG A 59 0.32 -15.77 -3.35
N LYS A 60 1.21 -16.71 -3.70
CA LYS A 60 1.69 -17.74 -2.75
C LYS A 60 2.38 -17.11 -1.54
N GLU A 61 3.13 -16.05 -1.77
CA GLU A 61 3.83 -15.26 -0.75
C GLU A 61 2.83 -14.64 0.24
N GLY A 62 1.75 -14.05 -0.26
CA GLY A 62 0.69 -13.47 0.59
C GLY A 62 -0.08 -14.52 1.38
N ILE A 63 -0.30 -15.71 0.80
CA ILE A 63 -0.89 -16.83 1.54
C ILE A 63 0.02 -17.27 2.70
N ALA A 64 1.33 -17.39 2.44
CA ALA A 64 2.29 -17.79 3.47
C ALA A 64 2.37 -16.76 4.61
N ALA A 65 2.38 -15.46 4.29
CA ALA A 65 2.36 -14.39 5.28
C ALA A 65 1.11 -14.49 6.18
N ILE A 66 -0.07 -14.67 5.57
CA ILE A 66 -1.35 -14.79 6.31
C ILE A 66 -1.39 -16.06 7.16
N GLU A 67 -0.88 -17.19 6.67
CA GLU A 67 -0.84 -18.45 7.43
C GLU A 67 0.13 -18.39 8.62
N GLN A 68 1.21 -17.62 8.51
CA GLN A 68 2.18 -17.45 9.57
C GLN A 68 1.72 -16.44 10.64
N ALA A 69 1.17 -15.30 10.21
CA ALA A 69 0.92 -14.16 11.08
C ALA A 69 -0.56 -13.93 11.41
N GLY A 70 -1.49 -14.53 10.67
CA GLY A 70 -2.94 -14.27 10.74
C GLY A 70 -3.41 -13.36 9.61
N THR A 71 -4.72 -13.12 9.52
CA THR A 71 -5.30 -12.25 8.45
C THR A 71 -5.05 -10.76 8.66
N TRP A 72 -4.55 -10.40 9.84
CA TRP A 72 -4.13 -9.06 10.27
C TRP A 72 -3.12 -9.19 11.42
N VAL A 73 -2.34 -8.15 11.66
CA VAL A 73 -1.36 -8.06 12.76
C VAL A 73 -1.50 -6.73 13.49
N THR A 74 -0.93 -6.64 14.69
CA THR A 74 -0.73 -5.37 15.39
C THR A 74 0.64 -4.82 15.05
N GLY A 75 0.67 -3.66 14.37
CA GLY A 75 1.88 -2.96 13.98
C GLY A 75 2.62 -2.31 15.16
N SER A 76 3.74 -1.68 14.87
CA SER A 76 4.65 -1.04 15.84
C SER A 76 3.98 0.07 16.66
N GLU A 77 2.97 0.76 16.11
CA GLU A 77 2.21 1.83 16.78
C GLU A 77 0.87 1.38 17.37
N GLN A 78 0.69 0.05 17.56
CA GLN A 78 -0.56 -0.57 18.03
C GLN A 78 -1.74 -0.47 17.06
N ASP A 79 -1.50 0.00 15.84
CA ASP A 79 -2.48 -0.02 14.75
C ASP A 79 -2.67 -1.43 14.19
N LEU A 80 -3.87 -1.72 13.71
CA LEU A 80 -4.19 -2.98 13.04
C LEU A 80 -3.84 -2.85 11.56
N GLU A 81 -3.17 -3.85 11.00
CA GLU A 81 -2.72 -3.80 9.62
C GLU A 81 -2.68 -5.17 8.95
N THR A 82 -2.62 -5.22 7.62
CA THR A 82 -2.46 -6.49 6.87
C THR A 82 -1.03 -7.03 7.01
N PRO A 83 -0.83 -8.36 7.10
CA PRO A 83 0.51 -8.93 7.11
C PRO A 83 1.24 -8.71 5.78
N LEU A 84 2.55 -8.49 5.85
CA LEU A 84 3.46 -8.36 4.69
C LEU A 84 4.23 -9.66 4.40
#